data_AF-A0AAX2QKU4-F1
#
_entry.id   AF-A0AAX2QKU4-F1
#
_cell.length_a   1.000
_cell.length_b   1.000
_cell.length_c   1.000
_cell.angle_alpha   90.00
_cell.angle_beta   90.00
_cell.angle_gamma   90.00
#
_symmetry.space_group_name_H-M   'P 1'
#
loop_
_entity.id
_entity.type
_entity.pdbx_description
1 polymer ?
#
loop_
_entity_poly.entity_id
_entity_poly.type
_entity_poly.pdbx_seq_one_letter_code
_entity_poly.pdbx_strand_id
1 'polypeptide(L)'
;MSEVLFEADERTMDNLMRGPHVIVRTAASRFAKKEAAFNKEGFEKYGDLIDQYECDGFSIEVQDVAEGRLQEYFAPSLDGIKNKDAIGKIGVSGSGAFAKDFDLDRFKRFGSVKAITTQDVPFGDALPDLFPQLEAWLNLDWKANKIKALNGKWPNLANLSLQGFSGSLSIFEGAPIKRLFLIASTIKDVEDILCFKEIEVLQISSCKIAGDVSVFSKLKKLRSLRIYGKNKLEGWENLKSDIVQNLEISHLPCKLSKEDFPKLRNYVINAYRPRDPFYEEGGDLGKLGRALSSIFD
;
A
#
# COMPACT_ATOMS: atom_id res chain seq x y z
N MET A 1 -16.49 -6.39 9.24
CA MET A 1 -17.22 -5.24 8.63
C MET A 1 -16.81 -4.01 9.43
N SER A 2 -16.59 -2.87 8.77
CA SER A 2 -16.27 -1.62 9.46
C SER A 2 -17.55 -0.92 9.91
N GLU A 3 -17.68 -0.66 11.20
CA GLU A 3 -18.75 0.11 11.82
C GLU A 3 -18.26 1.52 12.15
N VAL A 4 -19.07 2.54 11.83
CA VAL A 4 -18.81 3.94 12.21
C VAL A 4 -19.23 4.14 13.66
N LEU A 5 -18.31 4.59 14.50
CA LEU A 5 -18.51 4.85 15.92
C LEU A 5 -18.81 6.33 16.18
N PHE A 6 -18.21 7.21 15.36
CA PHE A 6 -18.41 8.65 15.41
C PHE A 6 -18.09 9.28 14.07
N GLU A 7 -18.80 10.34 13.71
CA GLU A 7 -18.53 11.15 12.53
C GLU A 7 -18.88 12.60 12.86
N ALA A 8 -17.97 13.51 12.53
CA ALA A 8 -18.24 14.94 12.49
C ALA A 8 -17.75 15.47 11.14
N ASP A 9 -18.68 16.07 10.39
CA ASP A 9 -18.42 16.69 9.11
C ASP A 9 -18.91 18.13 9.11
N GLU A 10 -17.99 19.08 9.26
CA GLU A 10 -18.28 20.51 9.21
C GLU A 10 -17.93 21.13 7.84
N ARG A 11 -17.73 20.29 6.81
CA ARG A 11 -17.56 20.75 5.44
C ARG A 11 -18.92 21.20 4.89
N THR A 12 -18.93 22.35 4.26
CA THR A 12 -20.07 22.94 3.55
C THR A 12 -19.77 23.00 2.06
N MET A 13 -20.80 23.25 1.24
CA MET A 13 -20.64 23.42 -0.21
C MET A 13 -19.65 24.54 -0.59
N ASP A 14 -19.48 25.54 0.28
CA ASP A 14 -18.59 26.69 0.05
C ASP A 14 -17.15 26.44 0.55
N ASN A 15 -16.91 25.41 1.36
CA ASN A 15 -15.62 25.09 1.95
C ASN A 15 -15.33 23.56 2.00
N LEU A 16 -15.76 22.83 0.97
CA LEU A 16 -15.73 21.36 0.87
C LEU A 16 -14.38 20.72 1.27
N MET A 17 -13.28 21.47 1.23
CA MET A 17 -11.93 20.99 1.56
C MET A 17 -11.33 21.58 2.85
N ARG A 18 -11.99 22.57 3.48
CA ARG A 18 -11.47 23.29 4.67
C ARG A 18 -12.28 23.06 5.94
N GLY A 19 -13.53 22.61 5.87
CA GLY A 19 -14.28 22.27 7.09
C GLY A 19 -13.62 21.12 7.85
N PRO A 20 -13.49 21.17 9.20
CA PRO A 20 -13.02 20.05 10.00
C PRO A 20 -13.85 18.79 9.73
N HIS A 21 -13.18 17.68 9.47
CA HIS A 21 -13.83 16.39 9.21
C HIS A 21 -13.08 15.26 9.91
N VAL A 22 -13.83 14.41 10.62
CA VAL A 22 -13.33 13.20 11.27
C VAL A 22 -14.35 12.07 11.20
N ILE A 23 -13.85 10.87 10.96
CA ILE A 23 -14.61 9.63 11.11
C ILE A 23 -13.82 8.67 12.01
N VAL A 24 -14.45 8.19 13.07
CA VAL A 24 -13.94 7.09 13.91
C VAL A 24 -14.70 5.82 13.58
N ARG A 25 -13.99 4.75 13.29
CA ARG A 25 -14.59 3.48 12.88
C ARG A 25 -13.82 2.27 13.40
N THR A 26 -14.50 1.13 13.51
CA THR A 26 -13.81 -0.15 13.62
C THR A 26 -13.12 -0.47 12.30
N ALA A 27 -11.88 -0.92 12.35
CA ALA A 27 -11.09 -1.28 11.17
C ALA A 27 -10.91 -2.80 11.08
N ALA A 28 -10.98 -3.33 9.86
CA ALA A 28 -10.63 -4.72 9.55
C ALA A 28 -9.12 -4.83 9.28
N SER A 29 -8.30 -4.40 10.24
CA SER A 29 -6.84 -4.41 10.16
C SER A 29 -6.30 -5.11 11.40
N ARG A 30 -5.25 -5.92 11.23
CA ARG A 30 -4.57 -6.53 12.38
C ARG A 30 -3.73 -5.53 13.19
N PHE A 31 -3.43 -4.38 12.58
CA PHE A 31 -2.59 -3.32 13.17
C PHE A 31 -3.39 -2.27 13.94
N ALA A 32 -4.68 -2.16 13.65
CA ALA A 32 -5.60 -1.25 14.33
C ALA A 32 -7.03 -1.79 14.23
N LYS A 33 -7.69 -1.96 15.37
CA LYS A 33 -9.10 -2.34 15.49
C LYS A 33 -10.02 -1.13 15.46
N LYS A 34 -9.54 0.05 15.86
CA LYS A 34 -10.26 1.33 15.86
C LYS A 34 -9.37 2.40 15.23
N GLU A 35 -9.83 2.97 14.13
CA GLU A 35 -9.09 4.00 13.40
C GLU A 35 -9.88 5.31 13.36
N ALA A 36 -9.21 6.42 13.66
CA ALA A 36 -9.72 7.76 13.44
C ALA A 36 -9.09 8.34 12.16
N ALA A 37 -9.93 8.72 11.18
CA ALA A 37 -9.51 9.34 9.94
C ALA A 37 -9.91 10.81 9.93
N PHE A 38 -8.95 11.69 9.73
CA PHE A 38 -9.11 13.15 9.78
C PHE A 38 -8.73 13.76 8.44
N ASN A 39 -9.32 14.91 8.08
CA ASN A 39 -8.58 15.87 7.26
C ASN A 39 -7.67 16.74 8.16
N LYS A 40 -6.86 17.63 7.56
CA LYS A 40 -5.96 18.53 8.30
C LYS A 40 -6.67 19.28 9.45
N GLU A 41 -7.73 20.02 9.14
CA GLU A 41 -8.47 20.84 10.13
C GLU A 41 -9.20 19.99 11.17
N GLY A 42 -9.67 18.81 10.76
CA GLY A 42 -10.27 17.81 11.64
C GLY A 42 -9.28 17.28 12.67
N PHE A 43 -8.02 17.08 12.29
CA PHE A 43 -7.00 16.59 13.22
C PHE A 43 -6.69 17.64 14.31
N GLU A 44 -6.60 18.92 13.94
CA GLU A 44 -6.37 20.00 14.91
C GLU A 44 -7.56 20.20 15.86
N LYS A 45 -8.79 20.07 15.35
CA LYS A 45 -10.00 20.27 16.15
C LYS A 45 -10.40 19.05 16.99
N TYR A 46 -10.20 17.84 16.48
CA TYR A 46 -10.76 16.61 17.03
C TYR A 46 -9.71 15.54 17.34
N GLY A 47 -8.41 15.89 17.39
CA GLY A 47 -7.35 14.92 17.66
C GLY A 47 -7.48 14.18 19.00
N ASP A 48 -8.18 14.76 19.98
CA ASP A 48 -8.51 14.15 21.27
C ASP A 48 -9.45 12.94 21.15
N LEU A 49 -10.20 12.84 20.05
CA LEU A 49 -11.05 11.67 19.77
C LEU A 49 -10.24 10.36 19.66
N ILE A 50 -8.94 10.45 19.32
CA ILE A 50 -8.04 9.28 19.32
C ILE A 50 -8.02 8.65 20.71
N ASP A 51 -7.84 9.44 21.76
CA ASP A 51 -7.82 8.93 23.13
C ASP A 51 -9.25 8.62 23.63
N GLN A 52 -10.24 9.48 23.33
CA GLN A 52 -11.62 9.29 23.79
C GLN A 52 -12.24 7.98 23.30
N TYR A 53 -11.94 7.58 22.06
CA TYR A 53 -12.42 6.34 21.47
C TYR A 53 -11.40 5.20 21.58
N GLU A 54 -10.28 5.41 22.28
CA GLU A 54 -9.16 4.46 22.43
C GLU A 54 -8.75 3.86 21.08
N CYS A 55 -8.55 4.72 20.09
CA CYS A 55 -8.09 4.33 18.77
C CYS A 55 -6.66 3.78 18.86
N ASP A 56 -6.40 2.68 18.16
CA ASP A 56 -5.08 2.06 17.99
C ASP A 56 -4.49 2.35 16.61
N GLY A 57 -5.17 3.16 15.81
CA GLY A 57 -4.61 3.80 14.63
C GLY A 57 -5.27 5.12 14.30
N PHE A 58 -4.57 5.95 13.52
CA PHE A 58 -5.16 7.16 12.96
C PHE A 58 -4.58 7.48 11.59
N SER A 59 -5.30 8.26 10.79
CA SER A 59 -4.81 8.79 9.52
C SER A 59 -5.19 10.25 9.32
N ILE A 60 -4.30 11.02 8.70
CA ILE A 60 -4.52 12.43 8.39
C ILE A 60 -4.43 12.61 6.88
N GLU A 61 -5.52 13.10 6.28
CA GLU A 61 -5.58 13.53 4.89
C GLU A 61 -5.21 15.02 4.79
N VAL A 62 -4.08 15.30 4.15
CA VAL A 62 -3.48 16.64 4.06
C VAL A 62 -3.90 17.43 2.82
N GLN A 63 -4.82 16.92 2.00
CA GLN A 63 -5.26 17.62 0.78
C GLN A 63 -6.11 18.86 1.12
N ASP A 64 -5.57 20.04 0.82
CA ASP A 64 -6.34 21.26 0.57
C ASP A 64 -6.35 21.50 -0.97
N VAL A 65 -7.47 21.19 -1.63
CA VAL A 65 -7.63 21.34 -3.10
C VAL A 65 -8.14 22.75 -3.45
N ALA A 66 -8.27 23.65 -2.47
CA ALA A 66 -9.07 24.87 -2.64
C ALA A 66 -8.57 25.86 -3.71
N GLU A 67 -7.29 25.86 -4.14
CA GLU A 67 -6.78 26.99 -4.96
C GLU A 67 -5.89 26.64 -6.17
N GLY A 68 -5.81 25.39 -6.62
CA GLY A 68 -4.94 25.05 -7.76
C GLY A 68 -3.45 25.39 -7.53
N ARG A 69 -3.07 25.55 -6.25
CA ARG A 69 -1.72 25.78 -5.76
C ARG A 69 -1.42 24.65 -4.77
N LEU A 70 -0.20 24.11 -4.82
CA LEU A 70 0.34 23.23 -3.77
C LEU A 70 0.24 23.99 -2.43
N GLN A 71 -0.75 23.66 -1.62
CA GLN A 71 -1.05 24.36 -0.37
C GLN A 71 -0.34 23.71 0.81
N GLU A 72 0.28 24.61 1.59
CA GLU A 72 0.72 24.54 2.98
C GLU A 72 1.56 23.36 3.46
N TYR A 73 2.58 23.73 4.24
CA TYR A 73 3.38 22.79 4.98
C TYR A 73 2.54 22.09 6.06
N PHE A 74 2.72 20.77 6.20
CA PHE A 74 2.08 19.93 7.21
C PHE A 74 2.88 19.95 8.52
N ALA A 75 2.26 20.36 9.62
CA ALA A 75 2.90 20.42 10.93
C ALA A 75 1.91 20.01 12.03
N PRO A 76 1.48 18.72 12.07
CA PRO A 76 0.45 18.28 13.00
C PRO A 76 0.92 18.35 14.45
N SER A 77 0.06 18.82 15.35
CA SER A 77 0.33 18.72 16.79
C SER A 77 0.09 17.30 17.30
N LEU A 78 1.15 16.52 17.47
CA LEU A 78 1.09 15.14 18.01
C LEU A 78 1.09 15.08 19.55
N ASP A 79 1.25 16.22 20.23
CA ASP A 79 1.36 16.28 21.69
C ASP A 79 0.03 15.99 22.39
N GLY A 80 -1.10 16.27 21.73
CA GLY A 80 -2.45 16.03 22.26
C GLY A 80 -2.80 14.56 22.45
N ILE A 81 -2.17 13.65 21.71
CA ILE A 81 -2.40 12.21 21.81
C ILE A 81 -1.69 11.66 23.06
N LYS A 82 -2.43 11.21 24.06
CA LYS A 82 -1.88 10.73 25.32
C LYS A 82 -1.37 9.30 25.21
N ASN A 83 -2.15 8.40 24.61
CA ASN A 83 -1.83 6.97 24.57
C ASN A 83 -1.04 6.57 23.32
N LYS A 84 0.16 7.15 23.14
CA LYS A 84 1.00 6.91 21.95
C LYS A 84 1.45 5.45 21.79
N ASP A 85 1.60 4.73 22.90
CA ASP A 85 2.01 3.32 22.92
C ASP A 85 0.92 2.35 22.43
N ALA A 86 -0.35 2.78 22.40
CA ALA A 86 -1.44 1.99 21.83
C ALA A 86 -1.51 2.08 20.30
N ILE A 87 -0.85 3.06 19.69
CA ILE A 87 -0.93 3.30 18.25
C ILE A 87 -0.06 2.29 17.49
N GLY A 88 -0.72 1.35 16.82
CA GLY A 88 -0.10 0.36 15.93
C GLY A 88 -0.02 0.81 14.47
N LYS A 89 -0.84 1.80 14.07
CA LYS A 89 -0.91 2.26 12.67
C LYS A 89 -1.04 3.78 12.53
N ILE A 90 -0.25 4.37 11.63
CA ILE A 90 -0.31 5.79 11.28
C ILE A 90 -0.48 5.97 9.77
N GLY A 91 -1.42 6.82 9.35
CA GLY A 91 -1.59 7.22 7.95
C GLY A 91 -1.34 8.71 7.75
N VAL A 92 -0.60 9.08 6.72
CA VAL A 92 -0.49 10.47 6.25
C VAL A 92 -0.60 10.47 4.74
N SER A 93 -1.66 11.08 4.19
CA SER A 93 -1.95 11.01 2.76
C SER A 93 -2.38 12.35 2.18
N GLY A 94 -1.85 12.70 1.02
CA GLY A 94 -2.22 13.91 0.27
C GLY A 94 -1.01 14.60 -0.32
N SER A 95 -1.22 15.55 -1.24
CA SER A 95 -0.13 16.26 -1.90
C SER A 95 0.40 17.38 -1.01
N GLY A 96 1.48 17.11 -0.26
CA GLY A 96 2.06 18.08 0.67
C GLY A 96 3.46 17.71 1.16
N ALA A 97 4.04 18.57 1.99
CA ALA A 97 5.32 18.28 2.66
C ALA A 97 5.25 18.74 4.10
N PHE A 98 6.00 18.11 4.99
CA PHE A 98 6.16 18.62 6.35
C PHE A 98 6.73 20.04 6.33
N ALA A 99 6.36 20.86 7.33
CA ALA A 99 7.00 22.15 7.53
C ALA A 99 8.51 21.98 7.67
N LYS A 100 9.28 22.95 7.15
CA LYS A 100 10.74 22.87 7.14
C LYS A 100 11.35 22.73 8.53
N ASP A 101 10.66 23.26 9.52
CA ASP A 101 10.97 23.24 10.95
C ASP A 101 10.18 22.18 11.72
N PHE A 102 9.36 21.37 11.05
CA PHE A 102 8.66 20.28 11.70
C PHE A 102 9.65 19.19 12.13
N ASP A 103 9.65 18.91 13.42
CA ASP A 103 10.46 17.86 14.01
C ASP A 103 9.85 16.47 13.77
N LEU A 104 10.38 15.75 12.78
CA LEU A 104 9.98 14.37 12.48
C LEU A 104 10.26 13.40 13.64
N ASP A 105 11.19 13.70 14.55
CA ASP A 105 11.49 12.83 15.69
C ASP A 105 10.33 12.71 16.68
N ARG A 106 9.33 13.60 16.58
CA ARG A 106 8.05 13.45 17.28
C ARG A 106 7.37 12.11 16.99
N PHE A 107 7.56 11.54 15.80
CA PHE A 107 7.04 10.20 15.46
C PHE A 107 7.72 9.07 16.24
N LYS A 108 8.96 9.25 16.73
CA LYS A 108 9.66 8.23 17.54
C LYS A 108 8.96 7.93 18.87
N ARG A 109 8.06 8.82 19.32
CA ARG A 109 7.23 8.62 20.51
C ARG A 109 6.13 7.57 20.31
N PHE A 110 5.89 7.12 19.08
CA PHE A 110 4.90 6.08 18.76
C PHE A 110 5.62 4.73 18.58
N GLY A 111 6.17 4.20 19.66
CA GLY A 111 7.07 3.02 19.63
C GLY A 111 6.41 1.71 19.17
N SER A 112 5.08 1.63 19.22
CA SER A 112 4.29 0.45 18.84
C SER A 112 3.89 0.41 17.36
N VAL A 113 4.23 1.44 16.58
CA VAL A 113 3.80 1.53 15.18
C VAL A 113 4.46 0.43 14.35
N LYS A 114 3.60 -0.38 13.73
CA LYS A 114 3.96 -1.51 12.87
C LYS A 114 3.43 -1.37 11.46
N ALA A 115 2.47 -0.47 11.24
CA ALA A 115 1.93 -0.20 9.92
C ALA A 115 1.90 1.29 9.62
N ILE A 116 2.30 1.65 8.41
CA ILE A 116 2.13 3.02 7.93
C ILE A 116 1.48 3.07 6.54
N THR A 117 0.72 4.13 6.32
CA THR A 117 0.27 4.53 4.99
C THR A 117 0.86 5.89 4.68
N THR A 118 1.52 6.02 3.54
CA THR A 118 2.00 7.32 3.03
C THR A 118 1.39 7.58 1.67
N GLN A 119 1.11 8.83 1.31
CA GLN A 119 0.82 9.18 -0.08
C GLN A 119 1.22 10.62 -0.31
N ASP A 120 2.14 10.85 -1.24
CA ASP A 120 2.62 12.18 -1.65
C ASP A 120 3.11 13.10 -0.49
N VAL A 121 3.45 12.51 0.67
CA VAL A 121 4.08 13.18 1.82
C VAL A 121 5.42 12.50 2.16
N PRO A 122 6.57 13.16 1.94
CA PRO A 122 7.87 12.55 2.17
C PRO A 122 8.30 12.61 3.65
N PHE A 123 8.64 11.45 4.22
CA PHE A 123 9.41 11.35 5.47
C PHE A 123 10.92 11.37 5.23
N GLY A 124 11.34 11.21 3.97
CA GLY A 124 12.74 11.22 3.59
C GLY A 124 13.47 9.94 4.00
N ASP A 125 14.79 10.06 4.13
CA ASP A 125 15.69 8.97 4.52
C ASP A 125 15.63 8.61 6.02
N ALA A 126 14.95 9.43 6.83
CA ALA A 126 14.73 9.19 8.26
C ALA A 126 13.69 8.09 8.54
N LEU A 127 12.84 7.73 7.57
CA LEU A 127 11.70 6.83 7.79
C LEU A 127 12.07 5.51 8.50
N PRO A 128 13.17 4.82 8.16
CA PRO A 128 13.60 3.63 8.90
C PRO A 128 13.90 3.85 10.38
N ASP A 129 14.37 5.05 10.76
CA ASP A 129 14.69 5.40 12.14
C ASP A 129 13.45 5.89 12.91
N LEU A 130 12.43 6.39 12.21
CA LEU A 130 11.14 6.77 12.79
C LEU A 130 10.28 5.54 13.11
N PHE A 131 10.31 4.52 12.24
CA PHE A 131 9.50 3.31 12.35
C PHE A 131 10.36 2.04 12.22
N PRO A 132 11.19 1.71 13.22
CA PRO A 132 12.15 0.60 13.12
C PRO A 132 11.50 -0.80 13.17
N GLN A 133 10.27 -0.91 13.69
CA GLN A 133 9.54 -2.18 13.85
C GLN A 133 8.48 -2.40 12.75
N LEU A 134 8.61 -1.70 11.62
CA LEU A 134 7.60 -1.71 10.56
C LEU A 134 7.40 -3.12 9.98
N GLU A 135 6.15 -3.57 10.01
CA GLU A 135 5.69 -4.84 9.44
C GLU A 135 4.97 -4.64 8.11
N ALA A 136 4.30 -3.49 7.93
CA ALA A 136 3.54 -3.19 6.73
C ALA A 136 3.65 -1.73 6.31
N TRP A 137 3.85 -1.50 5.01
CA TRP A 137 3.84 -0.17 4.42
C TRP A 137 2.98 -0.11 3.17
N LEU A 138 1.91 0.68 3.23
CA LEU A 138 1.08 1.02 2.09
C LEU A 138 1.55 2.32 1.42
N ASN A 139 1.72 2.28 0.09
CA ASN A 139 1.96 3.42 -0.79
C ASN A 139 3.24 4.21 -0.47
N LEU A 140 4.37 3.51 -0.32
CA LEU A 140 5.67 4.17 -0.31
C LEU A 140 5.90 4.88 -1.65
N ASP A 141 5.78 6.21 -1.67
CA ASP A 141 6.26 7.01 -2.79
C ASP A 141 7.78 7.06 -2.76
N TRP A 142 8.38 6.25 -3.63
CA TRP A 142 9.83 6.09 -3.68
C TRP A 142 10.56 7.40 -4.02
N LYS A 143 10.00 8.19 -4.94
CA LYS A 143 10.64 9.42 -5.41
C LYS A 143 10.59 10.50 -4.34
N ALA A 144 9.48 10.59 -3.61
CA ALA A 144 9.31 11.55 -2.54
C ALA A 144 10.27 11.24 -1.37
N ASN A 145 10.41 9.97 -0.98
CA ASN A 145 11.18 9.58 0.21
C ASN A 145 12.69 9.47 -0.01
N LYS A 146 13.19 9.41 -1.25
CA LYS A 146 14.63 9.42 -1.59
C LYS A 146 15.49 8.43 -0.77
N ILE A 147 14.93 7.28 -0.43
CA ILE A 147 15.61 6.26 0.38
C ILE A 147 16.80 5.72 -0.41
N LYS A 148 18.01 5.91 0.13
CA LYS A 148 19.25 5.48 -0.53
C LYS A 148 19.67 4.07 -0.17
N ALA A 149 19.40 3.65 1.06
CA ALA A 149 19.73 2.32 1.57
C ALA A 149 18.85 1.98 2.78
N LEU A 150 18.44 0.72 2.90
CA LEU A 150 17.75 0.22 4.09
C LEU A 150 18.67 -0.51 5.06
N ASN A 151 19.78 -1.10 4.60
CA ASN A 151 20.78 -1.77 5.44
C ASN A 151 20.16 -2.71 6.52
N GLY A 152 19.10 -3.44 6.17
CA GLY A 152 18.42 -4.35 7.10
C GLY A 152 17.57 -3.67 8.18
N LYS A 153 17.29 -2.37 8.10
CA LYS A 153 16.52 -1.62 9.11
C LYS A 153 15.05 -2.05 9.28
N TRP A 154 14.49 -2.86 8.37
CA TRP A 154 13.16 -3.44 8.52
C TRP A 154 13.15 -4.97 8.47
N PRO A 155 13.62 -5.63 9.54
CA PRO A 155 13.67 -7.08 9.60
C PRO A 155 12.28 -7.74 9.63
N ASN A 156 11.23 -6.97 9.94
CA ASN A 156 9.87 -7.48 10.09
C ASN A 156 8.94 -7.09 8.93
N LEU A 157 9.41 -6.32 7.94
CA LEU A 157 8.58 -5.83 6.84
C LEU A 157 8.13 -6.98 5.95
N ALA A 158 6.86 -7.36 6.12
CA ALA A 158 6.24 -8.46 5.40
C ALA A 158 5.33 -7.97 4.27
N ASN A 159 4.76 -6.78 4.39
CA ASN A 159 3.78 -6.27 3.43
C ASN A 159 4.21 -4.90 2.91
N LEU A 160 4.40 -4.77 1.61
CA LEU A 160 4.97 -3.58 0.99
C LEU A 160 4.24 -3.21 -0.30
N SER A 161 3.75 -1.98 -0.36
CA SER A 161 3.28 -1.34 -1.59
C SER A 161 4.19 -0.19 -1.97
N LEU A 162 4.79 -0.29 -3.15
CA LEU A 162 5.71 0.70 -3.70
C LEU A 162 5.05 1.44 -4.86
N GLN A 163 5.06 2.77 -4.79
CA GLN A 163 4.60 3.65 -5.85
C GLN A 163 5.78 4.37 -6.50
N GLY A 164 5.85 4.33 -7.83
CA GLY A 164 6.87 5.05 -8.59
C GLY A 164 8.30 4.57 -8.34
N PHE A 165 8.48 3.34 -7.85
CA PHE A 165 9.80 2.78 -7.53
C PHE A 165 10.70 2.74 -8.76
N SER A 166 11.97 3.07 -8.56
CA SER A 166 13.01 2.94 -9.58
C SER A 166 14.32 2.55 -8.90
N GLY A 167 14.92 1.45 -9.34
CA GLY A 167 16.12 0.90 -8.74
C GLY A 167 16.06 -0.62 -8.71
N SER A 168 16.92 -1.23 -7.89
CA SER A 168 16.90 -2.66 -7.65
C SER A 168 16.15 -3.01 -6.37
N LEU A 169 15.32 -4.06 -6.43
CA LEU A 169 14.56 -4.57 -5.28
C LEU A 169 15.46 -5.19 -4.19
N SER A 170 16.73 -5.45 -4.50
CA SER A 170 17.77 -5.86 -3.54
C SER A 170 17.95 -4.90 -2.36
N ILE A 171 17.52 -3.64 -2.47
CA ILE A 171 17.50 -2.73 -1.32
C ILE A 171 16.65 -3.23 -0.15
N PHE A 172 15.69 -4.12 -0.42
CA PHE A 172 14.84 -4.80 0.57
C PHE A 172 15.31 -6.25 0.85
N GLU A 173 16.50 -6.64 0.40
CA GLU A 173 17.03 -7.98 0.63
C GLU A 173 17.10 -8.29 2.13
N GLY A 174 16.70 -9.51 2.50
CA GLY A 174 16.58 -9.94 3.90
C GLY A 174 15.26 -9.57 4.58
N ALA A 175 14.45 -8.67 4.02
CA ALA A 175 13.10 -8.41 4.53
C ALA A 175 12.16 -9.59 4.22
N PRO A 176 11.30 -10.02 5.17
CA PRO A 176 10.42 -11.18 5.02
C PRO A 176 9.17 -10.87 4.18
N ILE A 177 9.33 -10.23 3.01
CA ILE A 177 8.24 -9.75 2.16
C ILE A 177 7.40 -10.92 1.65
N LYS A 178 6.13 -10.94 2.09
CA LYS A 178 5.08 -11.89 1.69
C LYS A 178 4.10 -11.26 0.72
N ARG A 179 3.83 -9.96 0.84
CA ARG A 179 2.90 -9.22 -0.03
C ARG A 179 3.65 -8.05 -0.65
N LEU A 180 3.76 -8.05 -1.97
CA LEU A 180 4.44 -7.00 -2.72
C LEU A 180 3.52 -6.41 -3.78
N PHE A 181 3.18 -5.13 -3.65
CA PHE A 181 2.47 -4.38 -4.68
C PHE A 181 3.41 -3.36 -5.31
N LEU A 182 3.56 -3.43 -6.63
CA LEU A 182 4.37 -2.52 -7.43
C LEU A 182 3.42 -1.70 -8.30
N ILE A 183 3.41 -0.38 -8.10
CA ILE A 183 2.48 0.55 -8.74
C ILE A 183 3.28 1.61 -9.47
N ALA A 184 3.00 1.80 -10.77
CA ALA A 184 3.65 2.82 -11.61
C ALA A 184 5.19 2.80 -11.53
N SER A 185 5.78 1.64 -11.26
CA SER A 185 7.20 1.47 -10.96
C SER A 185 7.99 1.12 -12.22
N THR A 186 9.29 1.42 -12.22
CA THR A 186 10.23 1.09 -13.29
C THR A 186 11.28 0.14 -12.74
N ILE A 187 11.16 -1.13 -13.09
CA ILE A 187 12.07 -2.19 -12.69
C ILE A 187 12.71 -2.74 -13.96
N LYS A 188 14.04 -2.83 -13.97
CA LYS A 188 14.79 -3.19 -15.17
C LYS A 188 14.47 -4.60 -15.66
N ASP A 189 14.39 -5.54 -14.73
CA ASP A 189 14.18 -6.96 -15.00
C ASP A 189 13.21 -7.56 -13.99
N VAL A 190 12.25 -8.37 -14.44
CA VAL A 190 11.31 -9.09 -13.59
C VAL A 190 11.99 -10.07 -12.64
N GLU A 191 13.21 -10.55 -12.95
CA GLU A 191 14.00 -11.40 -12.05
C GLU A 191 14.36 -10.75 -10.72
N ASP A 192 14.38 -9.42 -10.63
CA ASP A 192 14.65 -8.70 -9.37
C ASP A 192 13.64 -9.06 -8.27
N ILE A 193 12.43 -9.50 -8.63
CA ILE A 193 11.40 -9.93 -7.68
C ILE A 193 11.82 -11.22 -6.93
N LEU A 194 12.73 -12.02 -7.52
CA LEU A 194 13.21 -13.26 -6.91
C LEU A 194 14.02 -13.05 -5.63
N CYS A 195 14.42 -11.82 -5.29
CA CYS A 195 15.04 -11.55 -3.98
C CYS A 195 14.09 -11.88 -2.82
N PHE A 196 12.78 -11.84 -3.05
CA PHE A 196 11.77 -12.13 -2.04
C PHE A 196 11.30 -13.59 -2.10
N LYS A 197 11.96 -14.46 -1.31
CA LYS A 197 11.68 -15.91 -1.30
C LYS A 197 10.34 -16.28 -0.68
N GLU A 198 9.78 -15.38 0.13
CA GLU A 198 8.57 -15.60 0.93
C GLU A 198 7.30 -15.03 0.28
N ILE A 199 7.35 -14.52 -0.95
CA ILE A 199 6.19 -13.91 -1.61
C ILE A 199 5.03 -14.91 -1.74
N GLU A 200 3.89 -14.49 -1.23
CA GLU A 200 2.59 -15.15 -1.31
C GLU A 200 1.62 -14.40 -2.22
N VAL A 201 1.71 -13.05 -2.24
CA VAL A 201 0.88 -12.17 -3.05
C VAL A 201 1.76 -11.18 -3.80
N LEU A 202 1.61 -11.14 -5.12
CA LEU A 202 2.31 -10.21 -6.00
C LEU A 202 1.32 -9.44 -6.86
N GLN A 203 1.42 -8.11 -6.85
CA GLN A 203 0.69 -7.24 -7.75
C GLN A 203 1.67 -6.36 -8.53
N ILE A 204 1.55 -6.36 -9.85
CA ILE A 204 2.29 -5.49 -10.76
C ILE A 204 1.28 -4.64 -11.53
N SER A 205 1.29 -3.34 -11.28
CA SER A 205 0.32 -2.38 -11.77
C SER A 205 1.00 -1.26 -12.56
N SER A 206 0.67 -1.16 -13.84
CA SER A 206 1.10 -0.07 -14.72
C SER A 206 2.60 0.19 -14.63
N CYS A 207 3.40 -0.87 -14.51
CA CYS A 207 4.84 -0.77 -14.36
C CYS A 207 5.52 -0.75 -15.73
N LYS A 208 6.74 -0.21 -15.76
CA LYS A 208 7.71 -0.38 -16.86
C LYS A 208 8.67 -1.48 -16.46
N ILE A 209 8.19 -2.72 -16.51
CA ILE A 209 8.95 -3.93 -16.21
C ILE A 209 9.03 -4.80 -17.47
N ALA A 210 10.18 -5.41 -17.71
CA ALA A 210 10.45 -6.29 -18.84
C ALA A 210 11.01 -7.63 -18.37
N GLY A 211 10.93 -8.63 -19.24
CA GLY A 211 11.48 -9.97 -19.02
C GLY A 211 10.43 -11.07 -19.02
N ASP A 212 10.92 -12.29 -18.84
CA ASP A 212 10.13 -13.53 -18.99
C ASP A 212 9.31 -13.84 -17.72
N VAL A 213 8.00 -13.98 -17.88
CA VAL A 213 7.08 -14.25 -16.76
C VAL A 213 7.23 -15.63 -16.14
N SER A 214 7.87 -16.60 -16.81
CA SER A 214 8.18 -17.93 -16.26
C SER A 214 9.02 -17.85 -14.98
N VAL A 215 9.67 -16.72 -14.73
CA VAL A 215 10.31 -16.37 -13.46
C VAL A 215 9.37 -16.58 -12.26
N PHE A 216 8.08 -16.30 -12.40
CA PHE A 216 7.11 -16.42 -11.31
C PHE A 216 6.88 -17.87 -10.90
N SER A 217 7.15 -18.86 -11.78
CA SER A 217 7.13 -20.29 -11.45
C SER A 217 8.22 -20.69 -10.45
N LYS A 218 9.24 -19.85 -10.25
CA LYS A 218 10.29 -20.02 -9.24
C LYS A 218 9.79 -19.61 -7.84
N LEU A 219 8.71 -18.82 -7.72
CA LEU A 219 8.15 -18.35 -6.44
C LEU A 219 7.26 -19.41 -5.79
N LYS A 220 7.86 -20.28 -4.97
CA LYS A 220 7.22 -21.48 -4.39
C LYS A 220 6.13 -21.23 -3.35
N LYS A 221 5.86 -19.97 -2.99
CA LYS A 221 4.81 -19.57 -2.06
C LYS A 221 3.74 -18.69 -2.71
N LEU A 222 3.91 -18.29 -3.97
CA LEU A 222 3.01 -17.37 -4.67
C LEU A 222 1.64 -18.01 -4.90
N ARG A 223 0.63 -17.53 -4.18
CA ARG A 223 -0.76 -18.03 -4.25
C ARG A 223 -1.69 -17.07 -4.99
N SER A 224 -1.34 -15.79 -5.03
CA SER A 224 -2.15 -14.75 -5.66
C SER A 224 -1.26 -13.86 -6.52
N LEU A 225 -1.58 -13.75 -7.82
CA LEU A 225 -0.83 -12.96 -8.78
C LEU A 225 -1.76 -12.02 -9.53
N ARG A 226 -1.43 -10.73 -9.54
CA ARG A 226 -2.08 -9.73 -10.38
C ARG A 226 -1.07 -9.01 -11.25
N ILE A 227 -1.31 -8.96 -12.57
CA ILE A 227 -0.48 -8.21 -13.51
C ILE A 227 -1.39 -7.38 -14.42
N TYR A 228 -1.26 -6.05 -14.34
CA TYR A 228 -2.02 -5.17 -15.22
C TYR A 228 -1.29 -3.91 -15.67
N GLY A 229 -1.81 -3.30 -16.72
CA GLY A 229 -1.22 -2.14 -17.38
C GLY A 229 -0.16 -2.52 -18.44
N LYS A 230 0.49 -1.51 -18.99
CA LYS A 230 1.40 -1.62 -20.15
C LYS A 230 2.80 -2.11 -19.76
N ASN A 231 2.88 -3.28 -19.11
CA ASN A 231 4.15 -3.97 -18.84
C ASN A 231 4.74 -4.53 -20.15
N LYS A 232 6.06 -4.70 -20.24
CA LYS A 232 6.77 -5.28 -21.39
C LYS A 232 7.19 -6.73 -21.11
N LEU A 233 6.28 -7.49 -20.52
CA LEU A 233 6.50 -8.87 -20.12
C LEU A 233 6.28 -9.83 -21.30
N GLU A 234 7.10 -10.87 -21.38
CA GLU A 234 7.11 -11.89 -22.45
C GLU A 234 7.16 -13.31 -21.87
N GLY A 235 7.15 -14.35 -22.71
CA GLY A 235 7.21 -15.75 -22.27
C GLY A 235 5.93 -16.25 -21.60
N TRP A 236 4.77 -15.68 -21.96
CA TRP A 236 3.47 -15.98 -21.35
C TRP A 236 3.05 -17.44 -21.49
N GLU A 237 3.45 -18.10 -22.58
CA GLU A 237 3.26 -19.52 -22.83
C GLU A 237 4.03 -20.42 -21.84
N ASN A 238 5.03 -19.89 -21.15
CA ASN A 238 5.84 -20.62 -20.17
C ASN A 238 5.41 -20.33 -18.72
N LEU A 239 4.42 -19.44 -18.51
CA LEU A 239 3.91 -19.13 -17.19
C LEU A 239 3.06 -20.28 -16.66
N LYS A 240 3.57 -20.96 -15.63
CA LYS A 240 2.89 -22.09 -14.98
C LYS A 240 3.02 -22.04 -13.47
N SER A 241 2.02 -22.55 -12.75
CA SER A 241 2.08 -22.65 -11.29
C SER A 241 1.15 -23.73 -10.74
N ASP A 242 1.71 -24.64 -9.97
CA ASP A 242 1.00 -25.71 -9.26
C ASP A 242 0.37 -25.26 -7.93
N ILE A 243 0.52 -23.98 -7.57
CA ILE A 243 0.08 -23.42 -6.29
C ILE A 243 -0.78 -22.16 -6.38
N VAL A 244 -0.73 -21.42 -7.50
CA VAL A 244 -1.54 -20.20 -7.68
C VAL A 244 -3.02 -20.55 -7.66
N GLN A 245 -3.76 -19.83 -6.82
CA GLN A 245 -5.21 -20.01 -6.62
C GLN A 245 -6.01 -18.81 -7.13
N ASN A 246 -5.38 -17.62 -7.10
CA ASN A 246 -6.00 -16.36 -7.50
C ASN A 246 -5.14 -15.70 -8.59
N LEU A 247 -5.72 -15.45 -9.76
CA LEU A 247 -4.99 -14.91 -10.90
C LEU A 247 -5.76 -13.80 -11.60
N GLU A 248 -5.16 -12.62 -11.70
CA GLU A 248 -5.73 -11.54 -12.50
C GLU A 248 -4.68 -10.99 -13.45
N ILE A 249 -4.84 -11.22 -14.75
CA ILE A 249 -3.91 -10.72 -15.76
C ILE A 249 -4.68 -9.92 -16.80
N SER A 250 -4.27 -8.67 -17.02
CA SER A 250 -4.70 -7.91 -18.18
C SER A 250 -3.63 -7.98 -19.27
N HIS A 251 -4.05 -7.97 -20.54
CA HIS A 251 -3.14 -7.91 -21.69
C HIS A 251 -2.24 -9.15 -21.86
N LEU A 252 -2.73 -10.33 -21.49
CA LEU A 252 -2.16 -11.63 -21.85
C LEU A 252 -2.37 -11.87 -23.36
N PRO A 253 -1.31 -11.96 -24.18
CA PRO A 253 -1.44 -12.05 -25.64
C PRO A 253 -1.95 -13.40 -26.14
N CYS A 254 -2.14 -14.38 -25.26
CA CYS A 254 -2.54 -15.75 -25.55
C CYS A 254 -3.60 -16.25 -24.56
N LYS A 255 -4.12 -17.45 -24.76
CA LYS A 255 -5.06 -18.10 -23.84
C LYS A 255 -4.32 -18.74 -22.66
N LEU A 256 -4.93 -18.70 -21.48
CA LEU A 256 -4.46 -19.44 -20.32
C LEU A 256 -4.72 -20.96 -20.49
N SER A 257 -3.69 -21.77 -20.26
CA SER A 257 -3.82 -23.23 -20.16
C SER A 257 -4.15 -23.61 -18.71
N LYS A 258 -5.30 -24.26 -18.48
CA LYS A 258 -5.71 -24.66 -17.12
C LYS A 258 -4.85 -25.79 -16.55
N GLU A 259 -4.23 -26.60 -17.41
CA GLU A 259 -3.32 -27.67 -17.01
C GLU A 259 -2.05 -27.11 -16.35
N ASP A 260 -1.62 -25.92 -16.77
CA ASP A 260 -0.48 -25.21 -16.18
C ASP A 260 -0.80 -24.57 -14.82
N PHE A 261 -2.09 -24.51 -14.45
CA PHE A 261 -2.57 -23.95 -13.18
C PHE A 261 -3.60 -24.85 -12.48
N PRO A 262 -3.21 -26.06 -12.04
CA PRO A 262 -4.13 -27.06 -11.52
C PRO A 262 -4.87 -26.66 -10.23
N LYS A 263 -4.40 -25.63 -9.51
CA LYS A 263 -5.04 -25.11 -8.28
C LYS A 263 -5.76 -23.78 -8.47
N LEU A 264 -5.90 -23.31 -9.72
CA LEU A 264 -6.57 -22.04 -10.00
C LEU A 264 -8.05 -22.12 -9.60
N ARG A 265 -8.52 -21.14 -8.83
CA ARG A 265 -9.89 -21.10 -8.30
C ARG A 265 -10.64 -19.86 -8.74
N ASN A 266 -10.02 -18.69 -8.56
CA ASN A 266 -10.64 -17.41 -8.86
C ASN A 266 -9.74 -16.65 -9.83
N TYR A 267 -10.27 -16.26 -10.99
CA TYR A 267 -9.44 -15.64 -12.00
C TYR A 267 -10.20 -14.72 -12.95
N VAL A 268 -9.46 -13.74 -13.47
CA VAL A 268 -9.88 -12.82 -14.52
C VAL A 268 -8.70 -12.61 -15.47
N ILE A 269 -8.91 -12.89 -16.76
CA ILE A 269 -7.91 -12.79 -17.82
C ILE A 269 -8.45 -11.86 -18.91
N ASN A 270 -7.64 -10.90 -19.33
CA ASN A 270 -7.91 -10.00 -20.45
C ASN A 270 -9.15 -9.09 -20.35
N ALA A 271 -9.66 -8.83 -19.15
CA ALA A 271 -10.86 -7.99 -18.91
C ALA A 271 -10.78 -6.56 -19.48
N TYR A 272 -9.58 -5.99 -19.64
CA TYR A 272 -9.42 -4.59 -20.05
C TYR A 272 -9.72 -4.31 -21.54
N ARG A 273 -9.93 -5.37 -22.34
CA ARG A 273 -10.22 -5.27 -23.76
C ARG A 273 -11.62 -5.85 -23.98
N PRO A 274 -12.67 -5.01 -24.13
CA PRO A 274 -14.09 -5.44 -24.22
C PRO A 274 -14.46 -6.42 -25.33
N ARG A 275 -13.48 -6.93 -26.10
CA ARG A 275 -13.63 -7.90 -27.19
C ARG A 275 -12.38 -8.77 -27.35
N ASP A 276 -11.57 -8.92 -26.30
CA ASP A 276 -10.40 -9.78 -26.38
C ASP A 276 -10.85 -11.23 -26.59
N PRO A 277 -10.41 -11.90 -27.68
CA PRO A 277 -10.80 -13.28 -27.94
C PRO A 277 -10.30 -14.26 -26.87
N PHE A 278 -9.35 -13.83 -26.04
CA PHE A 278 -8.80 -14.60 -24.93
C PHE A 278 -9.32 -14.12 -23.56
N TYR A 279 -10.42 -13.36 -23.53
CA TYR A 279 -11.11 -13.04 -22.27
C TYR A 279 -11.60 -14.32 -21.59
N GLU A 280 -11.30 -14.46 -20.31
CA GLU A 280 -11.80 -15.56 -19.49
C GLU A 280 -11.91 -15.13 -18.02
N GLU A 281 -12.96 -15.55 -17.34
CA GLU A 281 -13.08 -15.40 -15.89
C GLU A 281 -13.68 -16.66 -15.28
N GLY A 282 -13.47 -16.86 -13.99
CA GLY A 282 -14.04 -17.97 -13.25
C GLY A 282 -13.88 -17.86 -11.75
N GLY A 283 -14.73 -18.58 -11.01
CA GLY A 283 -14.73 -18.62 -9.55
C GLY A 283 -15.45 -17.45 -8.89
N ASP A 284 -14.99 -17.08 -7.69
CA ASP A 284 -15.58 -16.03 -6.85
C ASP A 284 -14.74 -14.74 -6.95
N LEU A 285 -15.24 -13.76 -7.70
CA LEU A 285 -14.57 -12.48 -7.92
C LEU A 285 -14.44 -11.65 -6.63
N GLY A 286 -15.32 -11.85 -5.65
CA GLY A 286 -15.20 -11.23 -4.34
C GLY A 286 -14.02 -11.80 -3.55
N LYS A 287 -13.79 -13.12 -3.62
CA LYS A 287 -12.59 -13.76 -3.06
C LYS A 287 -11.32 -13.34 -3.79
N LEU A 288 -11.36 -13.25 -5.12
CA LEU A 288 -10.25 -12.73 -5.92
C LEU A 288 -9.88 -11.32 -5.46
N GLY A 289 -10.87 -10.43 -5.37
CA GLY A 289 -10.72 -9.07 -4.88
C GLY A 289 -10.04 -9.03 -3.52
N ARG A 290 -10.58 -9.74 -2.52
CA ARG A 290 -9.99 -9.79 -1.16
C ARG A 290 -8.57 -10.33 -1.11
N ALA A 291 -8.27 -11.36 -1.90
CA ALA A 291 -6.93 -11.94 -1.93
C ALA A 291 -5.86 -10.97 -2.45
N LEU A 292 -6.27 -9.98 -3.25
CA LEU A 292 -5.43 -9.02 -3.96
C LEU A 292 -5.62 -7.56 -3.50
N SER A 293 -6.51 -7.27 -2.55
CA SER A 293 -6.89 -5.88 -2.22
C SER A 293 -6.10 -5.25 -1.08
N SER A 294 -5.64 -6.04 -0.11
CA SER A 294 -5.11 -5.49 1.14
C SER A 294 -3.64 -5.79 1.32
N ILE A 295 -2.89 -4.77 1.72
CA ILE A 295 -1.53 -4.87 2.26
C ILE A 295 -1.55 -5.10 3.77
N PHE A 296 -2.69 -4.88 4.44
CA PHE A 296 -2.78 -4.91 5.90
C PHE A 296 -3.48 -6.15 6.46
N ASP A 297 -3.97 -7.06 5.61
CA ASP A 297 -4.45 -8.38 6.06
C ASP A 297 -3.28 -9.34 6.37
#